data_AF-A0A316YKH4-F1
#
_entry.id   AF-A0A316YKH4-F1
#
_cell.length_a   1.000
_cell.length_b   1.000
_cell.length_c   1.000
_cell.angle_alpha   90.00
_cell.angle_beta   90.00
_cell.angle_gamma   90.00
#
_symmetry.space_group_name_H-M   'P 1'
#
loop_
_entity.id
_entity.type
_entity.pdbx_description
1 polymer ?
#
loop_
_entity_poly.entity_id
_entity_poly.type
_entity_poly.pdbx_seq_one_letter_code
_entity_poly.pdbx_strand_id
1 'polypeptide(L)'
;MASAEQEIQSLLLRFSIMLATSLSTLSDALDPHIVDAQGPSTSSAAATSSKITHDVRVLFDSAKQASTNLTLALRAPSNSSDSSRIENGGVSPTELLDAASLDAAKSQLTLLMNEVLPKLVYLSRKASSEAVASRRVPLSPAEKAEAAAVRKAVAEQGGTVVFHPSLAGDTGEQEYRTERVWGRGLGRAWSGAVKGIIVDLVEDLIGLSEAFMAPKTLTAVQKAAEARWRRDGGPKPGVMARQACKSQKEARATALLAIGKVYDLCDAVLKGNKQKRGLLLVENNREAVKLGWKDRVEMASDALKELQEAVDSDEAQGTLKVDATEDDEDEEEEEETLSAEEKAEASKYISLIKAGIELEKQLGKSLFAAPSNNADGAAEAREDKLDEYDGLDETARELEERTDDLVSTLLYGVDEEDEEESDDDDDEDGDDASDEEEKRQKALSSARSAFVETAQKLARSISSIADDQEVKKRLEEVTKLAGAI
;
A
#
# COMPACT_ATOMS: atom_id res chain seq x y z
N MET A 1 22.61 -33.06 22.85
CA MET A 1 22.86 -31.61 22.87
C MET A 1 22.83 -31.16 21.43
N ALA A 2 21.96 -30.22 21.07
CA ALA A 2 21.93 -29.68 19.71
C ALA A 2 23.25 -28.92 19.47
N SER A 3 23.80 -29.00 18.25
CA SER A 3 24.94 -28.17 17.88
C SER A 3 24.53 -26.69 17.97
N ALA A 4 25.43 -25.78 18.37
CA ALA A 4 25.14 -24.35 18.44
C ALA A 4 24.64 -23.77 17.10
N GLU A 5 25.02 -24.40 15.98
CA GLU A 5 24.47 -24.12 14.65
C GLU A 5 22.97 -24.48 14.54
N GLN A 6 22.56 -25.64 15.06
CA GLN A 6 21.16 -26.07 15.03
C GLN A 6 20.28 -25.12 15.85
N GLU A 7 20.81 -24.56 16.94
CA GLU A 7 20.11 -23.55 17.74
C GLU A 7 19.90 -22.25 16.95
N ILE A 8 20.89 -21.77 16.20
CA ILE A 8 20.72 -20.59 15.33
C ILE A 8 19.74 -20.87 14.21
N GLN A 9 19.84 -22.01 13.54
CA GLN A 9 18.90 -22.38 12.47
C GLN A 9 17.46 -22.50 13.02
N SER A 10 17.30 -23.00 14.24
CA SER A 10 16.01 -23.01 14.94
C SER A 10 15.50 -21.61 15.28
N LEU A 11 16.38 -20.69 15.72
CA LEU A 11 16.02 -19.30 16.00
C LEU A 11 15.65 -18.54 14.72
N LEU A 12 16.40 -18.71 13.63
CA LEU A 12 16.08 -18.13 12.32
C LEU A 12 14.72 -18.62 11.84
N LEU A 13 14.45 -19.93 11.93
CA LEU A 13 13.15 -20.49 11.58
C LEU A 13 12.02 -19.88 12.41
N ARG A 14 12.21 -19.77 13.73
CA ARG A 14 11.22 -19.14 14.63
C ARG A 14 11.02 -17.67 14.29
N PHE A 15 12.09 -16.95 13.99
CA PHE A 15 12.03 -15.54 13.60
C PHE A 15 11.23 -15.36 12.32
N SER A 16 11.49 -16.13 11.26
CA SER A 16 10.73 -16.06 10.00
C SER A 16 9.26 -16.44 10.19
N ILE A 17 8.95 -17.42 11.06
CA ILE A 17 7.57 -17.72 11.43
C ILE A 17 6.92 -16.49 12.09
N MET A 18 7.60 -15.83 13.02
CA MET A 18 7.09 -14.62 13.69
C MET A 18 6.91 -13.46 12.72
N LEU A 19 7.83 -13.25 11.79
CA LEU A 19 7.72 -12.22 10.76
C LEU A 19 6.50 -12.46 9.86
N ALA A 20 6.33 -13.69 9.36
CA ALA A 20 5.18 -14.05 8.53
C ALA A 20 3.84 -13.92 9.29
N THR A 21 3.81 -14.34 10.57
CA THR A 21 2.61 -14.14 11.41
C THR A 21 2.37 -12.65 11.68
N SER A 22 3.42 -11.86 11.84
CA SER A 22 3.31 -10.40 12.03
C SER A 22 2.71 -9.73 10.80
N LEU A 23 3.10 -10.11 9.59
CA LEU A 23 2.48 -9.60 8.35
C LEU A 23 0.98 -9.89 8.30
N SER A 24 0.57 -11.13 8.61
CA SER A 24 -0.85 -11.48 8.71
C SER A 24 -1.56 -10.60 9.75
N THR A 25 -0.97 -10.46 10.94
CA THR A 25 -1.52 -9.63 12.02
C THR A 25 -1.58 -8.14 11.69
N LEU A 26 -0.70 -7.63 10.83
CA LEU A 26 -0.75 -6.24 10.35
C LEU A 26 -1.89 -6.05 9.35
N SER A 27 -2.30 -7.11 8.64
CA SER A 27 -3.39 -7.09 7.66
C SER A 27 -4.78 -7.33 8.25
N ASP A 28 -4.88 -7.90 9.46
CA ASP A 28 -6.17 -8.15 10.12
C ASP A 28 -7.00 -6.86 10.31
N ALA A 29 -8.31 -6.98 10.10
CA ALA A 29 -9.26 -5.93 10.44
C ALA A 29 -9.20 -5.61 11.94
N LEU A 30 -9.30 -4.32 12.27
CA LEU A 30 -9.21 -3.82 13.64
C LEU A 30 -10.55 -3.31 14.14
N ASP A 31 -10.76 -3.47 15.44
CA ASP A 31 -11.92 -2.94 16.12
C ASP A 31 -11.94 -1.40 16.05
N PRO A 32 -13.13 -0.79 15.86
CA PRO A 32 -13.24 0.65 15.87
C PRO A 32 -12.89 1.21 17.25
N HIS A 33 -12.05 2.24 17.29
CA HIS A 33 -11.71 2.94 18.53
C HIS A 33 -12.88 3.78 19.03
N ILE A 34 -13.52 3.34 20.12
CA ILE A 34 -14.69 4.01 20.71
C ILE A 34 -14.22 5.07 21.73
N VAL A 35 -14.65 6.31 21.54
CA VAL A 35 -14.34 7.45 22.42
C VAL A 35 -15.59 7.92 23.16
N ASP A 36 -15.46 8.19 24.45
CA ASP A 36 -16.55 8.72 25.27
C ASP A 36 -16.84 10.19 24.90
N ALA A 37 -18.14 10.54 24.89
CA ALA A 37 -18.65 11.80 24.35
C ALA A 37 -18.26 13.08 25.15
N GLN A 38 -17.51 12.97 26.25
CA GLN A 38 -17.16 14.10 27.10
C GLN A 38 -15.65 14.20 27.38
N GLY A 39 -14.98 15.08 26.64
CA GLY A 39 -13.66 15.60 27.01
C GLY A 39 -13.04 16.39 25.84
N PRO A 40 -12.51 17.61 26.03
CA PRO A 40 -11.59 18.20 25.05
C PRO A 40 -10.28 17.36 25.11
N SER A 41 -9.48 17.14 24.08
CA SER A 41 -8.84 18.09 23.17
C SER A 41 -8.14 17.30 22.06
N THR A 42 -8.14 17.84 20.85
CA THR A 42 -7.20 17.54 19.74
C THR A 42 -5.73 17.39 20.20
N SER A 43 -5.34 18.05 21.31
CA SER A 43 -4.01 17.91 21.93
C SER A 43 -3.62 16.46 22.29
N SER A 44 -4.59 15.57 22.54
CA SER A 44 -4.30 14.15 22.84
C SER A 44 -3.85 13.37 21.61
N ALA A 45 -4.39 13.67 20.42
CA ALA A 45 -4.07 12.95 19.18
C ALA A 45 -2.68 13.32 18.67
N ALA A 46 -2.35 14.63 18.61
CA ALA A 46 -1.03 15.09 18.20
C ALA A 46 0.10 14.63 19.13
N ALA A 47 -0.15 14.60 20.45
CA ALA A 47 0.81 14.05 21.41
C ALA A 47 1.00 12.54 21.21
N THR A 48 -0.07 11.82 20.91
CA THR A 48 -0.02 10.37 20.67
C THR A 48 0.69 10.04 19.35
N SER A 49 0.38 10.75 18.26
CA SER A 49 1.06 10.56 16.97
C SER A 49 2.55 10.86 17.09
N SER A 50 2.92 11.96 17.76
CA SER A 50 4.33 12.33 18.01
C SER A 50 5.06 11.25 18.81
N LYS A 51 4.41 10.69 19.84
CA LYS A 51 4.98 9.61 20.64
C LYS A 51 5.16 8.32 19.82
N ILE A 52 4.15 7.92 19.05
CA ILE A 52 4.24 6.74 18.19
C ILE A 52 5.36 6.93 17.16
N THR A 53 5.43 8.09 16.49
CA THR A 53 6.50 8.42 15.54
C THR A 53 7.88 8.34 16.19
N HIS A 54 8.04 8.87 17.40
CA HIS A 54 9.29 8.75 18.15
C HIS A 54 9.66 7.29 18.46
N ASP A 55 8.72 6.53 19.01
CA ASP A 55 8.93 5.13 19.38
C ASP A 55 9.26 4.28 18.14
N VAL A 56 8.61 4.53 16.99
CA VAL A 56 8.94 3.90 15.70
C VAL A 56 10.38 4.23 15.29
N ARG A 57 10.81 5.50 15.35
CA ARG A 57 12.22 5.87 15.03
C ARG A 57 13.21 5.12 15.92
N VAL A 58 12.97 5.03 17.22
CA VAL A 58 13.83 4.30 18.16
C VAL A 58 13.93 2.81 17.81
N LEU A 59 12.80 2.19 17.43
CA LEU A 59 12.77 0.79 17.02
C LEU A 59 13.43 0.56 15.67
N PHE A 60 13.33 1.49 14.72
CA PHE A 60 14.03 1.42 13.43
C PHE A 60 15.55 1.54 13.60
N ASP A 61 16.03 2.41 14.48
CA ASP A 61 17.46 2.48 14.84
C ASP A 61 17.91 1.17 15.51
N SER A 62 17.10 0.62 16.42
CA SER A 62 17.37 -0.68 17.04
C SER A 62 17.42 -1.81 16.01
N ALA A 63 16.49 -1.84 15.05
CA ALA A 63 16.46 -2.81 13.96
C ALA A 63 17.70 -2.68 13.07
N LYS A 64 18.07 -1.45 12.71
CA LYS A 64 19.28 -1.15 11.92
C LYS A 64 20.54 -1.68 12.60
N GLN A 65 20.71 -1.37 13.89
CA GLN A 65 21.86 -1.82 14.67
C GLN A 65 21.87 -3.34 14.84
N ALA A 66 20.73 -3.94 15.21
CA ALA A 66 20.63 -5.38 15.43
C ALA A 66 20.90 -6.18 14.15
N SER A 67 20.34 -5.77 13.03
CA SER A 67 20.55 -6.41 11.73
C SER A 67 21.99 -6.24 11.22
N THR A 68 22.60 -5.07 11.45
CA THR A 68 24.02 -4.85 11.11
C THR A 68 24.92 -5.74 11.95
N ASN A 69 24.69 -5.80 13.26
CA ASN A 69 25.44 -6.64 14.19
C ASN A 69 25.23 -8.13 13.91
N LEU A 70 24.01 -8.52 13.50
CA LEU A 70 23.71 -9.89 13.09
C LEU A 70 24.54 -10.30 11.87
N THR A 71 24.59 -9.46 10.84
CA THR A 71 25.41 -9.73 9.65
C THR A 71 26.91 -9.76 9.98
N LEU A 72 27.37 -8.92 10.90
CA LEU A 72 28.76 -8.95 11.38
C LEU A 72 29.08 -10.22 12.16
N ALA A 73 28.16 -10.66 13.03
CA ALA A 73 28.29 -11.89 13.80
C ALA A 73 28.24 -13.13 12.90
N LEU A 74 27.41 -13.13 11.87
CA LEU A 74 27.30 -14.24 10.91
C LEU A 74 28.34 -14.15 9.77
N ARG A 75 29.35 -13.29 9.91
CA ARG A 75 30.45 -13.17 8.95
C ARG A 75 31.43 -14.32 9.12
N ALA A 76 31.44 -15.25 8.17
CA ALA A 76 32.48 -16.27 8.12
C ALA A 76 33.89 -15.65 7.95
N PRO A 77 34.92 -16.22 8.59
CA PRO A 77 36.28 -15.69 8.54
C PRO A 77 36.81 -15.63 7.10
N SER A 78 37.54 -14.56 6.76
CA SER A 78 38.09 -14.34 5.41
C SER A 78 39.16 -15.36 5.00
N ASN A 79 39.67 -16.14 5.95
CA ASN A 79 40.83 -17.02 5.78
C ASN A 79 40.48 -18.51 5.70
N SER A 80 39.20 -18.89 5.62
CA SER A 80 38.80 -20.30 5.44
C SER A 80 39.01 -20.71 3.98
N SER A 81 40.22 -21.14 3.64
CA SER A 81 40.59 -21.68 2.34
C SER A 81 40.18 -23.15 2.12
N ASP A 82 39.06 -23.60 2.69
CA ASP A 82 38.56 -24.97 2.52
C ASP A 82 37.37 -24.99 1.58
N SER A 83 37.69 -24.89 0.29
CA SER A 83 36.76 -25.03 -0.82
C SER A 83 36.72 -26.48 -1.33
N SER A 84 36.66 -27.48 -0.44
CA SER A 84 36.69 -28.90 -0.83
C SER A 84 35.66 -29.77 -0.10
N ARG A 85 34.42 -29.29 0.04
CA ARG A 85 33.28 -30.17 0.36
C ARG A 85 31.98 -29.61 -0.21
N ILE A 86 31.81 -29.72 -1.52
CA ILE A 86 30.52 -29.51 -2.18
C ILE A 86 30.14 -30.83 -2.84
N GLU A 87 29.54 -31.73 -2.06
CA GLU A 87 28.74 -32.83 -2.59
C GLU A 87 27.27 -32.47 -2.36
N ASN A 88 26.60 -32.02 -3.43
CA ASN A 88 25.13 -31.98 -3.65
C ASN A 88 24.21 -31.38 -2.55
N GLY A 89 24.73 -30.65 -1.56
CA GLY A 89 23.95 -30.24 -0.37
C GLY A 89 23.79 -28.74 -0.09
N GLY A 90 24.38 -27.84 -0.89
CA GLY A 90 24.45 -26.40 -0.60
C GLY A 90 25.32 -26.06 0.62
N VAL A 91 25.85 -24.83 0.70
CA VAL A 91 26.71 -24.39 1.83
C VAL A 91 25.85 -23.73 2.90
N SER A 92 25.92 -24.20 4.15
CA SER A 92 25.27 -23.51 5.28
C SER A 92 26.08 -22.25 5.64
N PRO A 93 25.46 -21.05 5.67
CA PRO A 93 26.17 -19.81 6.02
C PRO A 93 26.77 -19.82 7.44
N THR A 94 26.28 -20.71 8.31
CA THR A 94 26.62 -20.78 9.74
C THR A 94 27.66 -21.84 10.10
N GLU A 95 28.08 -22.70 9.17
CA GLU A 95 28.85 -23.94 9.43
C GLU A 95 30.29 -23.71 9.93
N LEU A 96 30.82 -22.49 9.79
CA LEU A 96 32.23 -22.13 10.09
C LEU A 96 32.36 -20.99 11.12
N LEU A 97 31.32 -20.70 11.88
CA LEU A 97 31.33 -19.61 12.87
C LEU A 97 31.89 -20.09 14.23
N ASP A 98 32.63 -19.21 14.89
CA ASP A 98 33.10 -19.47 16.26
C ASP A 98 31.99 -19.27 17.30
N ALA A 99 32.19 -19.80 18.51
CA ALA A 99 31.17 -19.75 19.56
C ALA A 99 30.76 -18.31 19.92
N ALA A 100 31.70 -17.37 19.89
CA ALA A 100 31.44 -15.95 20.18
C ALA A 100 30.54 -15.30 19.11
N SER A 101 30.78 -15.59 17.84
CA SER A 101 29.95 -15.16 16.71
C SER A 101 28.54 -15.76 16.81
N LEU A 102 28.44 -17.03 17.17
CA LEU A 102 27.15 -17.69 17.35
C LEU A 102 26.34 -17.07 18.50
N ASP A 103 26.98 -16.79 19.64
CA ASP A 103 26.31 -16.14 20.78
C ASP A 103 25.91 -14.69 20.49
N ALA A 104 26.77 -13.94 19.78
CA ALA A 104 26.43 -12.60 19.32
C ALA A 104 25.22 -12.61 18.37
N ALA A 105 25.19 -13.53 17.40
CA ALA A 105 24.05 -13.69 16.49
C ALA A 105 22.76 -14.07 17.22
N LYS A 106 22.83 -15.00 18.19
CA LYS A 106 21.68 -15.35 19.05
C LYS A 106 21.14 -14.13 19.80
N SER A 107 22.03 -13.30 20.35
CA SER A 107 21.64 -12.08 21.07
C SER A 107 20.91 -11.11 20.14
N GLN A 108 21.41 -10.88 18.92
CA GLN A 108 20.75 -9.99 17.96
C GLN A 108 19.40 -10.52 17.48
N LEU A 109 19.30 -11.83 17.19
CA LEU A 109 18.03 -12.46 16.83
C LEU A 109 17.01 -12.35 17.97
N THR A 110 17.44 -12.58 19.21
CA THR A 110 16.57 -12.47 20.39
C THR A 110 16.06 -11.03 20.57
N LEU A 111 16.92 -10.03 20.36
CA LEU A 111 16.54 -8.61 20.40
C LEU A 111 15.49 -8.29 19.33
N LEU A 112 15.72 -8.74 18.09
CA LEU A 112 14.76 -8.55 16.99
C LEU A 112 13.41 -9.22 17.29
N MET A 113 13.44 -10.46 17.78
CA MET A 113 12.25 -11.27 18.02
C MET A 113 11.41 -10.79 19.21
N ASN A 114 12.05 -10.39 20.31
CA ASN A 114 11.34 -10.15 21.58
C ASN A 114 11.11 -8.67 21.87
N GLU A 115 11.98 -7.78 21.37
CA GLU A 115 11.90 -6.35 21.66
C GLU A 115 11.46 -5.55 20.45
N VAL A 116 12.09 -5.74 19.29
CA VAL A 116 11.85 -4.88 18.12
C VAL A 116 10.53 -5.23 17.43
N LEU A 117 10.40 -6.46 16.95
CA LEU A 117 9.26 -6.88 16.12
C LEU A 117 7.91 -6.74 16.85
N PRO A 118 7.73 -7.24 18.09
CA PRO A 118 6.43 -7.14 18.77
C PRO A 118 6.01 -5.70 19.04
N LYS A 119 6.97 -4.81 19.36
CA LYS A 119 6.68 -3.39 19.61
C LYS A 119 6.31 -2.65 18.32
N LEU A 120 6.98 -2.94 17.20
CA LEU A 120 6.60 -2.39 15.89
C LEU A 120 5.17 -2.81 15.51
N VAL A 121 4.85 -4.10 15.63
CA VAL A 121 3.50 -4.61 15.33
C VAL A 121 2.46 -3.94 16.24
N TYR A 122 2.74 -3.80 17.53
CA TYR A 122 1.87 -3.11 18.47
C TYR A 122 1.63 -1.64 18.07
N LEU A 123 2.69 -0.90 17.75
CA LEU A 123 2.58 0.51 17.35
C LEU A 123 1.78 0.68 16.07
N SER A 124 2.01 -0.18 15.07
CA SER A 124 1.22 -0.15 13.84
C SER A 124 -0.26 -0.43 14.11
N ARG A 125 -0.58 -1.48 14.87
CA ARG A 125 -1.98 -1.81 15.19
C ARG A 125 -2.63 -0.71 16.02
N LYS A 126 -1.89 -0.12 16.96
CA LYS A 126 -2.37 1.01 17.74
C LYS A 126 -2.70 2.19 16.82
N ALA A 127 -1.77 2.60 15.96
CA ALA A 127 -1.96 3.67 14.99
C ALA A 127 -3.18 3.42 14.09
N SER A 128 -3.34 2.21 13.56
CA SER A 128 -4.47 1.84 12.70
C SER A 128 -5.80 1.76 13.47
N SER A 129 -5.82 1.26 14.71
CA SER A 129 -7.04 1.21 15.53
C SER A 129 -7.52 2.60 15.92
N GLU A 130 -6.60 3.49 16.31
CA GLU A 130 -6.88 4.87 16.73
C GLU A 130 -6.95 5.84 15.53
N ALA A 131 -6.80 5.35 14.29
CA ALA A 131 -6.88 6.16 13.08
C ALA A 131 -8.23 6.89 12.98
N VAL A 132 -9.32 6.19 13.31
CA VAL A 132 -10.69 6.72 13.32
C VAL A 132 -11.29 6.59 14.70
N ALA A 133 -11.50 7.73 15.36
CA ALA A 133 -12.32 7.80 16.55
C ALA A 133 -13.80 7.65 16.18
N SER A 134 -14.50 6.79 16.91
CA SER A 134 -15.93 6.52 16.72
C SER A 134 -16.68 6.65 18.05
N ARG A 135 -17.99 6.93 17.99
CA ARG A 135 -18.90 6.88 19.13
C ARG A 135 -20.00 5.86 18.87
N ARG A 136 -20.51 5.27 19.94
CA ARG A 136 -21.68 4.39 19.86
C ARG A 136 -22.95 5.23 19.73
N VAL A 137 -23.76 4.91 18.73
CA VAL A 137 -25.08 5.52 18.50
C VAL A 137 -26.12 4.40 18.51
N PRO A 138 -27.19 4.51 19.31
CA PRO A 138 -28.28 3.53 19.28
C PRO A 138 -28.89 3.43 17.88
N LEU A 139 -29.13 2.21 17.41
CA LEU A 139 -29.84 2.00 16.15
C LEU A 139 -31.26 2.58 16.21
N SER A 140 -31.69 3.21 15.12
CA SER A 140 -33.06 3.68 14.92
C SER A 140 -34.03 2.50 14.78
N PRO A 141 -35.35 2.70 14.98
CA PRO A 141 -36.33 1.64 14.80
C PRO A 141 -36.32 1.00 13.39
N ALA A 142 -36.04 1.80 12.35
CA ALA A 142 -35.95 1.32 10.98
C ALA A 142 -34.72 0.43 10.78
N GLU A 143 -33.55 0.87 11.23
CA GLU A 143 -32.31 0.09 11.13
C GLU A 143 -32.39 -1.21 11.96
N LYS A 144 -33.08 -1.18 13.12
CA LYS A 144 -33.36 -2.40 13.89
C LYS A 144 -34.24 -3.38 13.13
N ALA A 145 -35.24 -2.89 12.39
CA ALA A 145 -36.11 -3.73 11.58
C ALA A 145 -35.35 -4.35 10.39
N GLU A 146 -34.45 -3.57 9.77
CA GLU A 146 -33.56 -4.04 8.71
C GLU A 146 -32.57 -5.09 9.22
N ALA A 147 -31.89 -4.83 10.34
CA ALA A 147 -31.00 -5.80 10.97
C ALA A 147 -31.73 -7.11 11.34
N ALA A 148 -32.98 -7.01 11.80
CA ALA A 148 -33.83 -8.17 12.05
C ALA A 148 -34.20 -8.92 10.75
N ALA A 149 -34.46 -8.20 9.65
CA ALA A 149 -34.72 -8.80 8.35
C ALA A 149 -33.48 -9.54 7.80
N VAL A 150 -32.29 -8.93 7.90
CA VAL A 150 -31.02 -9.55 7.51
C VAL A 150 -30.75 -10.80 8.35
N ARG A 151 -30.93 -10.73 9.67
CA ARG A 151 -30.80 -11.92 10.54
C ARG A 151 -31.73 -13.05 10.12
N LYS A 152 -32.98 -12.71 9.78
CA LYS A 152 -33.95 -13.71 9.34
C LYS A 152 -33.53 -14.34 8.02
N ALA A 153 -33.09 -13.55 7.05
CA ALA A 153 -32.60 -14.05 5.76
C ALA A 153 -31.36 -14.94 5.91
N VAL A 154 -30.38 -14.53 6.72
CA VAL A 154 -29.17 -15.32 7.00
C VAL A 154 -29.50 -16.60 7.74
N ALA A 155 -30.44 -16.57 8.69
CA ALA A 155 -30.90 -17.75 9.40
C ALA A 155 -31.66 -18.73 8.48
N GLU A 156 -32.46 -18.22 7.55
CA GLU A 156 -33.14 -19.02 6.52
C GLU A 156 -32.14 -19.72 5.58
N GLN A 157 -30.96 -19.12 5.36
CA GLN A 157 -29.84 -19.71 4.62
C GLN A 157 -28.93 -20.61 5.49
N GLY A 158 -29.28 -20.85 6.77
CA GLY A 158 -28.50 -21.68 7.69
C GLY A 158 -27.28 -21.00 8.32
N GLY A 159 -27.12 -19.69 8.11
CA GLY A 159 -26.05 -18.89 8.71
C GLY A 159 -26.43 -18.29 10.07
N THR A 160 -25.46 -17.67 10.74
CA THR A 160 -25.69 -16.86 11.95
C THR A 160 -24.96 -15.53 11.83
N VAL A 161 -25.68 -14.43 12.02
CA VAL A 161 -25.07 -13.09 12.04
C VAL A 161 -24.42 -12.88 13.41
N VAL A 162 -23.10 -12.77 13.45
CA VAL A 162 -22.35 -12.41 14.66
C VAL A 162 -22.14 -10.89 14.64
N PHE A 163 -22.74 -10.20 15.61
CA PHE A 163 -22.48 -8.77 15.80
C PHE A 163 -21.18 -8.61 16.56
N HIS A 164 -20.38 -7.63 16.14
CA HIS A 164 -19.11 -7.36 16.78
C HIS A 164 -19.32 -7.03 18.27
N PRO A 165 -18.55 -7.62 19.21
CA PRO A 165 -18.72 -7.39 20.64
C PRO A 165 -18.64 -5.91 21.05
N SER A 166 -17.90 -5.09 20.30
CA SER A 166 -17.80 -3.64 20.53
C SER A 166 -19.08 -2.86 20.18
N LEU A 167 -20.05 -3.50 19.50
CA LEU A 167 -21.36 -2.95 19.12
C LEU A 167 -22.52 -3.57 19.92
N ALA A 168 -22.25 -4.64 20.68
CA ALA A 168 -23.17 -5.17 21.67
C ALA A 168 -23.18 -4.24 22.90
N GLY A 169 -24.34 -3.72 23.29
CA GLY A 169 -24.46 -2.98 24.55
C GLY A 169 -24.10 -3.85 25.75
N ASP A 170 -23.75 -3.21 26.87
CA ASP A 170 -23.38 -3.89 28.13
C ASP A 170 -24.48 -4.82 28.68
N THR A 171 -25.73 -4.64 28.22
CA THR A 171 -26.89 -5.46 28.60
C THR A 171 -27.36 -6.42 27.50
N GLY A 172 -26.73 -6.45 26.32
CA GLY A 172 -27.12 -7.29 25.17
C GLY A 172 -28.46 -6.95 24.51
N GLU A 173 -29.26 -6.05 25.08
CA GLU A 173 -30.58 -5.65 24.56
C GLU A 173 -30.54 -4.44 23.62
N GLN A 174 -29.45 -3.67 23.65
CA GLN A 174 -29.28 -2.49 22.81
C GLN A 174 -28.16 -2.71 21.80
N GLU A 175 -28.55 -2.64 20.53
CA GLU A 175 -27.65 -2.66 19.40
C GLU A 175 -27.23 -1.23 19.07
N TYR A 176 -25.95 -1.06 18.80
CA TYR A 176 -25.33 0.21 18.46
C TYR A 176 -24.72 0.15 17.07
N ARG A 177 -24.69 1.29 16.38
CA ARG A 177 -23.79 1.54 15.27
C ARG A 177 -22.66 2.45 15.73
N THR A 178 -21.53 2.39 15.04
CA THR A 178 -20.45 3.37 15.21
C THR A 178 -20.70 4.57 14.30
N GLU A 179 -20.65 5.76 14.89
CA GLU A 179 -20.58 7.01 14.14
C GLU A 179 -19.20 7.62 14.33
N ARG A 180 -18.59 8.11 13.25
CA ARG A 180 -17.28 8.75 13.30
C ARG A 180 -17.32 10.04 14.14
N VAL A 181 -16.30 10.23 14.98
CA VAL A 181 -16.06 11.47 15.71
C VAL A 181 -14.88 12.18 15.09
N TRP A 182 -15.17 13.30 14.41
CA TRP A 182 -14.17 14.13 13.74
C TRP A 182 -13.19 14.76 14.74
N GLY A 183 -11.95 15.01 14.29
CA GLY A 183 -10.89 15.65 15.09
C GLY A 183 -10.29 14.83 16.23
N ARG A 184 -10.75 13.60 16.47
CA ARG A 184 -10.29 12.75 17.58
C ARG A 184 -9.46 11.54 17.18
N GLY A 185 -9.42 11.20 15.89
CA GLY A 185 -8.58 10.12 15.38
C GLY A 185 -7.15 10.59 15.09
N LEU A 186 -6.23 9.63 15.01
CA LEU A 186 -4.86 9.88 14.55
C LEU A 186 -4.78 10.11 13.03
N GLY A 187 -5.82 9.72 12.30
CA GLY A 187 -5.96 9.88 10.85
C GLY A 187 -5.49 8.66 10.05
N ARG A 188 -6.25 8.34 9.00
CA ARG A 188 -6.02 7.16 8.16
C ARG A 188 -4.72 7.27 7.38
N ALA A 189 -4.45 8.40 6.73
CA ALA A 189 -3.26 8.57 5.90
C ALA A 189 -1.97 8.41 6.72
N TRP A 190 -1.90 9.02 7.91
CA TRP A 190 -0.75 8.86 8.81
C TRP A 190 -0.62 7.42 9.34
N SER A 191 -1.71 6.81 9.78
CA SER A 191 -1.68 5.42 10.25
C SER A 191 -1.26 4.45 9.15
N GLY A 192 -1.68 4.71 7.90
CA GLY A 192 -1.30 3.96 6.71
C GLY A 192 0.18 4.10 6.41
N ALA A 193 0.74 5.31 6.49
CA ALA A 193 2.18 5.54 6.33
C ALA A 193 3.01 4.80 7.38
N VAL A 194 2.60 4.84 8.66
CA VAL A 194 3.25 4.09 9.75
C VAL A 194 3.18 2.59 9.51
N LYS A 195 2.02 2.07 9.11
CA LYS A 195 1.85 0.65 8.79
C LYS A 195 2.72 0.25 7.60
N GLY A 196 2.73 1.03 6.52
CA GLY A 196 3.49 0.77 5.30
C GLY A 196 4.98 0.57 5.58
N ILE A 197 5.62 1.54 6.23
CA ILE A 197 7.05 1.43 6.54
C ILE A 197 7.38 0.24 7.46
N ILE A 198 6.45 -0.15 8.36
CA ILE A 198 6.63 -1.29 9.25
C ILE A 198 6.50 -2.60 8.48
N VAL A 199 5.55 -2.68 7.54
CA VAL A 199 5.42 -3.81 6.61
C VAL A 199 6.69 -3.98 5.79
N ASP A 200 7.18 -2.90 5.16
CA ASP A 200 8.42 -2.91 4.37
C ASP A 200 9.61 -3.44 5.20
N LEU A 201 9.73 -3.00 6.46
CA LEU A 201 10.80 -3.45 7.35
C LEU A 201 10.67 -4.94 7.70
N VAL A 202 9.44 -5.42 7.93
CA VAL A 202 9.20 -6.84 8.20
C VAL A 202 9.54 -7.69 6.98
N GLU A 203 9.21 -7.24 5.77
CA GLU A 203 9.56 -7.91 4.51
C GLU A 203 11.07 -7.96 4.28
N ASP A 204 11.77 -6.85 4.49
CA ASP A 204 13.24 -6.81 4.38
C ASP A 204 13.91 -7.70 5.44
N LEU A 205 13.36 -7.77 6.66
CA LEU A 205 13.82 -8.69 7.70
C LEU A 205 13.56 -10.16 7.35
N ILE A 206 12.48 -10.49 6.63
CA ILE A 206 12.27 -11.83 6.08
C ILE A 206 13.41 -12.14 5.11
N GLY A 207 13.67 -11.25 4.15
CA GLY A 207 14.76 -11.41 3.18
C GLY A 207 16.14 -11.56 3.83
N LEU A 208 16.39 -10.88 4.95
CA LEU A 208 17.60 -11.03 5.75
C LEU A 208 17.64 -12.37 6.49
N SER A 209 16.57 -12.78 7.15
CA SER A 209 16.50 -14.04 7.89
C SER A 209 16.75 -15.25 6.97
N GLU A 210 16.15 -15.25 5.79
CA GLU A 210 16.31 -16.29 4.78
C GLU A 210 17.72 -16.34 4.20
N ALA A 211 18.43 -15.21 4.15
CA ALA A 211 19.79 -15.16 3.63
C ALA A 211 20.80 -15.91 4.53
N PHE A 212 20.46 -16.11 5.80
CA PHE A 212 21.29 -16.83 6.78
C PHE A 212 20.82 -18.27 7.05
N MET A 213 19.72 -18.70 6.42
CA MET A 213 19.19 -20.05 6.60
C MET A 213 19.98 -21.09 5.81
N ALA A 214 20.11 -22.28 6.39
CA ALA A 214 20.58 -23.45 5.66
C ALA A 214 19.51 -23.90 4.63
N PRO A 215 19.91 -24.55 3.52
CA PRO A 215 18.98 -24.97 2.46
C PRO A 215 17.78 -25.78 2.98
N LYS A 216 18.02 -26.69 3.93
CA LYS A 216 16.95 -27.51 4.55
C LYS A 216 15.93 -26.65 5.31
N THR A 217 16.41 -25.66 6.06
CA THR A 217 15.55 -24.73 6.82
C THR A 217 14.74 -23.87 5.86
N LEU A 218 15.38 -23.36 4.81
CA LEU A 218 14.73 -22.57 3.77
C LEU A 218 13.60 -23.35 3.08
N THR A 219 13.85 -24.61 2.68
CA THR A 219 12.80 -25.47 2.11
C THR A 219 11.65 -25.71 3.08
N ALA A 220 11.92 -25.83 4.38
CA ALA A 220 10.87 -25.98 5.39
C ALA A 220 10.01 -24.72 5.52
N VAL A 221 10.63 -23.53 5.47
CA VAL A 221 9.93 -22.24 5.47
C VAL A 221 9.06 -22.09 4.22
N GLN A 222 9.60 -22.39 3.03
CA GLN A 222 8.86 -22.33 1.76
C GLN A 222 7.64 -23.25 1.77
N LYS A 223 7.80 -24.52 2.19
CA LYS A 223 6.67 -25.45 2.33
C LYS A 223 5.62 -24.96 3.32
N ALA A 224 6.05 -24.35 4.42
CA ALA A 224 5.13 -23.78 5.41
C ALA A 224 4.38 -22.55 4.85
N ALA A 225 5.05 -21.71 4.07
CA ALA A 225 4.45 -20.56 3.40
C ALA A 225 3.41 -20.99 2.36
N GLU A 226 3.75 -21.97 1.51
CA GLU A 226 2.81 -22.55 0.53
C GLU A 226 1.60 -23.20 1.22
N ALA A 227 1.80 -23.89 2.34
CA ALA A 227 0.71 -24.52 3.08
C ALA A 227 -0.24 -23.49 3.71
N ARG A 228 0.28 -22.36 4.20
CA ARG A 228 -0.54 -21.24 4.68
C ARG A 228 -1.32 -20.61 3.54
N TRP A 229 -0.67 -20.36 2.41
CA TRP A 229 -1.31 -19.82 1.22
C TRP A 229 -2.49 -20.68 0.75
N ARG A 230 -2.29 -22.01 0.62
CA ARG A 230 -3.36 -22.95 0.23
C ARG A 230 -4.55 -22.97 1.19
N ARG A 231 -4.35 -22.62 2.47
CA ARG A 231 -5.40 -22.64 3.49
C ARG A 231 -6.13 -21.31 3.61
N ASP A 232 -5.39 -20.22 3.56
CA ASP A 232 -5.89 -18.90 3.96
C ASP A 232 -6.35 -18.06 2.75
N GLY A 233 -6.04 -18.47 1.51
CA GLY A 233 -6.52 -17.80 0.29
C GLY A 233 -6.11 -16.33 0.22
N GLY A 234 -4.84 -16.07 -0.13
CA GLY A 234 -4.29 -14.72 -0.28
C GLY A 234 -3.35 -14.62 -1.49
N PRO A 235 -2.69 -13.47 -1.71
CA PRO A 235 -1.67 -13.36 -2.76
C PRO A 235 -0.61 -14.44 -2.56
N LYS A 236 -0.26 -15.15 -3.64
CA LYS A 236 0.74 -16.20 -3.62
C LYS A 236 2.01 -15.60 -3.01
N PRO A 237 2.55 -16.15 -1.90
CA PRO A 237 3.79 -15.63 -1.34
C PRO A 237 4.78 -15.63 -2.47
N GLY A 238 5.33 -14.45 -2.81
CA GLY A 238 6.27 -14.28 -3.90
C GLY A 238 7.29 -15.39 -3.76
N VAL A 239 7.28 -16.32 -4.71
CA VAL A 239 8.20 -17.46 -4.71
C VAL A 239 9.54 -16.86 -5.05
N MET A 240 10.20 -16.27 -4.06
CA MET A 240 11.64 -16.16 -4.07
C MET A 240 12.09 -17.61 -3.93
N ALA A 241 12.08 -18.33 -5.07
CA ALA A 241 12.83 -19.56 -5.26
C ALA A 241 14.30 -19.16 -5.13
N ARG A 242 14.73 -18.89 -3.90
CA ARG A 242 16.13 -18.69 -3.58
C ARG A 242 16.77 -20.03 -3.84
N GLN A 243 17.38 -20.14 -5.01
CA GLN A 243 18.28 -21.25 -5.31
C GLN A 243 19.27 -21.33 -4.16
N ALA A 244 19.47 -22.54 -3.64
CA ALA A 244 20.49 -22.77 -2.64
C ALA A 244 21.81 -22.22 -3.18
N CYS A 245 22.46 -21.32 -2.42
CA CYS A 245 23.69 -20.70 -2.88
C CYS A 245 24.72 -21.80 -3.20
N LYS A 246 25.30 -21.74 -4.39
CA LYS A 246 26.25 -22.72 -4.90
C LYS A 246 27.63 -22.54 -4.26
N SER A 247 27.88 -21.38 -3.65
CA SER A 247 29.11 -21.07 -2.95
C SER A 247 28.90 -20.19 -1.71
N GLN A 248 29.85 -20.24 -0.79
CA GLN A 248 29.89 -19.35 0.38
C GLN A 248 30.02 -17.87 -0.02
N LYS A 249 30.68 -17.58 -1.15
CA LYS A 249 30.80 -16.21 -1.69
C LYS A 249 29.45 -15.65 -2.13
N GLU A 250 28.64 -16.49 -2.77
CA GLU A 250 27.28 -16.15 -3.19
C GLU A 250 26.36 -15.95 -1.99
N ALA A 251 26.41 -16.84 -0.99
CA ALA A 251 25.66 -16.67 0.26
C ALA A 251 26.01 -15.35 0.97
N ARG A 252 27.30 -14.95 0.98
CA ARG A 252 27.74 -13.66 1.52
C ARG A 252 27.20 -12.48 0.71
N ALA A 253 27.23 -12.56 -0.62
CA ALA A 253 26.69 -11.50 -1.47
C ALA A 253 25.19 -11.31 -1.22
N THR A 254 24.42 -12.41 -1.13
CA THR A 254 22.99 -12.39 -0.82
C THR A 254 22.71 -11.78 0.55
N ALA A 255 23.46 -12.18 1.59
CA ALA A 255 23.31 -11.60 2.92
C ALA A 255 23.66 -10.11 2.96
N LEU A 256 24.69 -9.67 2.22
CA LEU A 256 25.08 -8.26 2.10
C LEU A 256 24.02 -7.42 1.36
N LEU A 257 23.41 -7.96 0.31
CA LEU A 257 22.30 -7.32 -0.38
C LEU A 257 21.07 -7.21 0.53
N ALA A 258 20.75 -8.27 1.26
CA ALA A 258 19.61 -8.29 2.18
C ALA A 258 19.77 -7.30 3.34
N ILE A 259 20.96 -7.21 3.95
CA ILE A 259 21.22 -6.18 4.98
C ILE A 259 21.23 -4.78 4.38
N GLY A 260 21.67 -4.62 3.12
CA GLY A 260 21.63 -3.36 2.40
C GLY A 260 20.21 -2.79 2.35
N LYS A 261 19.22 -3.63 2.02
CA LYS A 261 17.80 -3.23 2.01
C LYS A 261 17.32 -2.76 3.38
N VAL A 262 17.51 -3.58 4.42
CA VAL A 262 17.15 -3.22 5.81
C VAL A 262 17.84 -1.92 6.24
N TYR A 263 19.13 -1.77 5.92
CA TYR A 263 19.90 -0.59 6.27
C TYR A 263 19.37 0.65 5.56
N ASP A 264 19.16 0.58 4.25
CA ASP A 264 18.71 1.70 3.41
C ASP A 264 17.30 2.15 3.81
N LEU A 265 16.41 1.20 4.09
CA LEU A 265 15.07 1.46 4.61
C LEU A 265 15.14 2.17 5.97
N CYS A 266 15.88 1.61 6.93
CA CYS A 266 16.03 2.24 8.24
C CYS A 266 16.69 3.61 8.16
N ASP A 267 17.71 3.77 7.33
CA ASP A 267 18.40 5.05 7.13
C ASP A 267 17.47 6.09 6.49
N ALA A 268 16.64 5.68 5.52
CA ALA A 268 15.64 6.54 4.89
C ALA A 268 14.60 7.05 5.91
N VAL A 269 14.08 6.17 6.77
CA VAL A 269 13.11 6.52 7.81
C VAL A 269 13.72 7.43 8.88
N LEU A 270 14.96 7.14 9.31
CA LEU A 270 15.63 7.89 10.38
C LEU A 270 16.11 9.28 9.94
N LYS A 271 16.63 9.40 8.71
CA LYS A 271 17.15 10.68 8.17
C LYS A 271 16.08 11.50 7.45
N GLY A 272 14.90 10.92 7.19
CA GLY A 272 13.86 11.56 6.40
C GLY A 272 14.30 11.76 4.95
N ASN A 273 14.65 10.67 4.26
CA ASN A 273 15.09 10.76 2.87
C ASN A 273 13.94 11.22 1.96
N LYS A 274 14.01 12.48 1.49
CA LYS A 274 13.00 13.09 0.61
C LYS A 274 12.94 12.47 -0.79
N GLN A 275 13.93 11.67 -1.18
CA GLN A 275 13.96 11.02 -2.51
C GLN A 275 13.08 9.77 -2.58
N LYS A 276 12.78 9.11 -1.46
CA LYS A 276 11.81 8.00 -1.39
C LYS A 276 10.63 8.43 -0.53
N ARG A 277 9.68 9.17 -1.13
CA ARG A 277 8.57 9.81 -0.42
C ARG A 277 7.71 8.82 0.36
N GLY A 278 7.49 7.60 -0.15
CA GLY A 278 6.80 6.52 0.56
C GLY A 278 7.45 6.06 1.87
N LEU A 279 8.72 6.41 2.12
CA LEU A 279 9.47 6.05 3.33
C LEU A 279 9.61 7.19 4.34
N LEU A 280 8.93 8.32 4.11
CA LEU A 280 8.99 9.46 5.01
C LEU A 280 8.03 9.26 6.20
N LEU A 281 8.59 9.01 7.38
CA LEU A 281 7.82 9.00 8.61
C LEU A 281 7.47 10.42 9.04
N VAL A 282 6.24 10.82 8.70
CA VAL A 282 5.60 12.10 9.02
C VAL A 282 5.04 12.14 10.45
N GLU A 283 4.86 13.33 11.00
CA GLU A 283 4.52 13.51 12.43
C GLU A 283 3.01 13.54 12.71
N ASN A 284 2.21 13.82 11.68
CA ASN A 284 0.76 13.96 11.79
C ASN A 284 0.03 13.66 10.47
N ASN A 285 -1.30 13.54 10.54
CA ASN A 285 -2.15 13.24 9.39
C ASN A 285 -2.12 14.30 8.30
N ARG A 286 -2.02 15.58 8.67
CA ARG A 286 -1.95 16.68 7.70
C ARG A 286 -0.73 16.55 6.80
N GLU A 287 0.43 16.23 7.39
CA GLU A 287 1.65 15.98 6.64
C GLU A 287 1.55 14.73 5.76
N ALA A 288 0.92 13.67 6.26
CA ALA A 288 0.66 12.45 5.50
C ALA A 288 -0.20 12.72 4.26
N VAL A 289 -1.35 13.38 4.42
CA VAL A 289 -2.24 13.74 3.31
C VAL A 289 -1.54 14.72 2.36
N LYS A 290 -0.74 15.67 2.86
CA LYS A 290 0.03 16.57 2.01
C LYS A 290 1.07 15.85 1.16
N LEU A 291 1.69 14.81 1.71
CA LEU A 291 2.66 14.00 0.98
C LEU A 291 1.94 13.16 -0.08
N GLY A 292 0.89 12.43 0.32
CA GLY A 292 0.05 11.65 -0.59
C GLY A 292 -0.52 12.49 -1.73
N TRP A 293 -1.02 13.71 -1.43
CA TRP A 293 -1.53 14.63 -2.44
C TRP A 293 -0.52 14.96 -3.53
N LYS A 294 0.75 15.15 -3.16
CA LYS A 294 1.79 15.43 -4.15
C LYS A 294 2.08 14.22 -5.02
N ASP A 295 2.08 13.04 -4.42
CA ASP A 295 2.37 11.79 -5.13
C ASP A 295 1.24 11.48 -6.12
N ARG A 296 -0.03 11.69 -5.75
CA ARG A 296 -1.18 11.56 -6.65
C ARG A 296 -1.12 12.50 -7.85
N VAL A 297 -0.83 13.78 -7.60
CA VAL A 297 -0.67 14.76 -8.67
C VAL A 297 0.48 14.41 -9.61
N GLU A 298 1.54 13.77 -9.09
CA GLU A 298 2.67 13.27 -9.88
C GLU A 298 2.24 12.07 -10.72
N MET A 299 1.57 11.06 -10.14
CA MET A 299 1.02 9.91 -10.88
C MET A 299 0.05 10.34 -11.98
N ALA A 300 -0.91 11.23 -11.68
CA ALA A 300 -1.83 11.75 -12.69
C ALA A 300 -1.11 12.55 -13.79
N SER A 301 0.00 13.24 -13.46
CA SER A 301 0.82 13.93 -14.45
C SER A 301 1.61 12.96 -15.32
N ASP A 302 2.08 11.85 -14.76
CA ASP A 302 2.78 10.78 -15.49
C ASP A 302 1.80 10.03 -16.41
N ALA A 303 0.59 9.69 -15.96
CA ALA A 303 -0.47 9.11 -16.79
C ALA A 303 -0.88 10.02 -17.95
N LEU A 304 -1.00 11.34 -17.71
CA LEU A 304 -1.22 12.31 -18.79
C LEU A 304 -0.06 12.32 -19.79
N LYS A 305 1.17 12.21 -19.30
CA LYS A 305 2.37 12.22 -20.14
C LYS A 305 2.42 10.95 -21.01
N GLU A 306 2.09 9.80 -20.45
CA GLU A 306 1.94 8.54 -21.18
C GLU A 306 0.89 8.64 -22.29
N LEU A 307 -0.30 9.19 -21.99
CA LEU A 307 -1.33 9.45 -22.99
C LEU A 307 -0.84 10.40 -24.10
N GLN A 308 -0.08 11.44 -23.74
CA GLN A 308 0.49 12.37 -24.72
C GLN A 308 1.53 11.69 -25.61
N GLU A 309 2.41 10.87 -25.03
CA GLU A 309 3.40 10.10 -25.78
C GLU A 309 2.73 9.09 -26.73
N ALA A 310 1.62 8.46 -26.32
CA ALA A 310 0.84 7.56 -27.16
C ALA A 310 0.11 8.29 -28.32
N VAL A 311 -0.34 9.54 -28.10
CA VAL A 311 -0.96 10.35 -29.15
C VAL A 311 0.07 10.93 -30.12
N ASP A 312 1.24 11.34 -29.61
CA ASP A 312 2.32 11.94 -30.39
C ASP A 312 3.23 10.90 -31.07
N SER A 313 3.08 9.60 -30.76
CA SER A 313 3.81 8.54 -31.44
C SER A 313 3.38 8.45 -32.90
N ASP A 314 4.28 8.77 -33.82
CA ASP A 314 4.07 8.45 -35.23
C ASP A 314 4.26 6.93 -35.40
N GLU A 315 3.45 6.27 -36.23
CA GLU A 315 3.61 4.87 -36.70
C GLU A 315 4.98 4.60 -37.40
N ALA A 316 5.94 5.54 -37.33
CA ALA A 316 7.11 5.63 -38.18
C ALA A 316 8.46 5.43 -37.44
N GLN A 317 8.48 4.82 -36.25
CA GLN A 317 9.69 4.33 -35.60
C GLN A 317 9.42 2.98 -34.91
N GLY A 318 9.93 1.84 -35.35
CA GLY A 318 10.82 1.58 -36.46
C GLY A 318 10.91 0.08 -36.75
N THR A 319 10.91 -0.25 -38.04
CA THR A 319 11.53 -1.46 -38.57
C THR A 319 13.02 -1.40 -38.24
N LEU A 320 13.40 -1.87 -37.04
CA LEU A 320 14.74 -2.36 -36.79
C LEU A 320 14.85 -3.68 -37.57
N LYS A 321 15.25 -3.58 -38.84
CA LYS A 321 15.94 -4.68 -39.52
C LYS A 321 17.19 -4.99 -38.71
N VAL A 322 17.05 -5.84 -37.71
CA VAL A 322 18.18 -6.64 -37.22
C VAL A 322 18.42 -7.68 -38.30
N ASP A 323 19.64 -7.61 -38.83
CA ASP A 323 20.17 -8.51 -39.84
C ASP A 323 19.91 -9.96 -39.39
N ALA A 324 19.42 -10.76 -40.34
CA ALA A 324 19.02 -12.14 -40.10
C ALA A 324 20.16 -12.97 -39.51
N THR A 325 20.01 -13.39 -38.26
CA THR A 325 20.63 -14.62 -37.73
C THR A 325 19.67 -15.29 -36.74
N GLU A 326 18.99 -16.30 -37.29
CA GLU A 326 18.68 -17.63 -36.71
C GLU A 326 18.07 -17.72 -35.30
N ASP A 327 16.86 -18.31 -35.29
CA ASP A 327 16.17 -19.00 -34.18
C ASP A 327 15.95 -18.20 -32.89
N ASP A 328 14.77 -17.58 -32.78
CA ASP A 328 13.92 -17.67 -31.59
C ASP A 328 12.45 -17.41 -32.01
N GLU A 329 11.58 -18.41 -31.77
CA GLU A 329 10.12 -18.28 -31.83
C GLU A 329 9.65 -17.52 -30.57
N ASP A 330 10.01 -16.24 -30.49
CA ASP A 330 9.46 -15.33 -29.48
C ASP A 330 8.31 -14.55 -30.12
N GLU A 331 7.13 -14.69 -29.52
CA GLU A 331 5.96 -13.83 -29.72
C GLU A 331 6.43 -12.37 -29.62
N GLU A 332 6.53 -11.68 -30.76
CA GLU A 332 6.72 -10.24 -30.79
C GLU A 332 5.46 -9.65 -30.12
N GLU A 333 5.57 -9.21 -28.86
CA GLU A 333 4.63 -8.28 -28.24
C GLU A 333 4.55 -7.06 -29.16
N GLU A 334 3.59 -7.05 -30.08
CA GLU A 334 3.24 -5.87 -30.87
C GLU A 334 2.89 -4.79 -29.84
N GLU A 335 3.75 -3.78 -29.66
CA GLU A 335 3.39 -2.57 -28.93
C GLU A 335 2.16 -2.00 -29.64
N GLU A 336 0.99 -2.22 -29.06
CA GLU A 336 -0.31 -1.89 -29.66
C GLU A 336 -0.41 -0.36 -29.80
N THR A 337 -0.03 0.15 -30.97
CA THR A 337 -0.06 1.58 -31.22
C THR A 337 -1.49 2.02 -31.51
N LEU A 338 -1.97 3.05 -30.82
CA LEU A 338 -3.29 3.65 -31.06
C LEU A 338 -3.51 3.96 -32.55
N SER A 339 -4.66 3.55 -33.08
CA SER A 339 -5.10 3.90 -34.43
C SER A 339 -5.35 5.41 -34.57
N ALA A 340 -5.44 5.89 -35.82
CA ALA A 340 -5.66 7.31 -36.08
C ALA A 340 -6.98 7.86 -35.49
N GLU A 341 -8.03 7.03 -35.43
CA GLU A 341 -9.32 7.41 -34.84
C GLU A 341 -9.22 7.50 -33.31
N GLU A 342 -8.50 6.57 -32.69
CA GLU A 342 -8.24 6.56 -31.25
C GLU A 342 -7.35 7.71 -30.81
N LYS A 343 -6.31 8.03 -31.58
CA LYS A 343 -5.48 9.24 -31.35
C LYS A 343 -6.31 10.51 -31.43
N ALA A 344 -7.25 10.58 -32.38
CA ALA A 344 -8.14 11.72 -32.51
C ALA A 344 -9.14 11.81 -31.35
N GLU A 345 -9.62 10.68 -30.82
CA GLU A 345 -10.47 10.62 -29.63
C GLU A 345 -9.69 11.01 -28.37
N ALA A 346 -8.56 10.36 -28.08
CA ALA A 346 -7.67 10.67 -26.96
C ALA A 346 -7.24 12.15 -26.92
N SER A 347 -6.96 12.74 -28.08
CA SER A 347 -6.64 14.17 -28.21
C SER A 347 -7.72 15.09 -27.64
N LYS A 348 -9.00 14.68 -27.68
CA LYS A 348 -10.11 15.46 -27.09
C LYS A 348 -10.01 15.51 -25.57
N TYR A 349 -9.57 14.43 -24.94
CA TYR A 349 -9.52 14.27 -23.47
C TYR A 349 -8.26 14.86 -22.82
N ILE A 350 -7.15 15.01 -23.55
CA ILE A 350 -5.90 15.60 -23.02
C ILE A 350 -6.15 16.93 -22.31
N SER A 351 -6.97 17.81 -22.89
CA SER A 351 -7.27 19.12 -22.30
C SER A 351 -8.09 18.99 -21.01
N LEU A 352 -9.02 18.04 -20.95
CA LEU A 352 -9.84 17.77 -19.78
C LEU A 352 -8.99 17.23 -18.62
N ILE A 353 -8.18 16.21 -18.88
CA ILE A 353 -7.30 15.58 -17.88
C ILE A 353 -6.31 16.63 -17.34
N LYS A 354 -5.69 17.40 -18.23
CA LYS A 354 -4.78 18.50 -17.85
C LYS A 354 -5.47 19.55 -16.96
N ALA A 355 -6.70 19.92 -17.28
CA ALA A 355 -7.47 20.87 -16.47
C ALA A 355 -7.80 20.29 -15.08
N GLY A 356 -8.12 19.00 -14.98
CA GLY A 356 -8.34 18.32 -13.69
C GLY A 356 -7.08 18.24 -12.83
N ILE A 357 -5.93 17.92 -13.42
CA ILE A 357 -4.64 17.92 -12.71
C ILE A 357 -4.30 19.32 -12.20
N GLU A 358 -4.54 20.37 -12.99
CA GLU A 358 -4.30 21.74 -12.53
C GLU A 358 -5.29 22.17 -11.43
N LEU A 359 -6.55 21.72 -11.52
CA LEU A 359 -7.53 21.87 -10.45
C LEU A 359 -7.00 21.20 -9.16
N GLU A 360 -6.55 19.95 -9.22
CA GLU A 360 -6.01 19.22 -8.06
C GLU A 360 -4.77 19.91 -7.48
N LYS A 361 -3.87 20.43 -8.32
CA LYS A 361 -2.72 21.26 -7.90
C LYS A 361 -3.19 22.50 -7.13
N GLN A 362 -4.21 23.19 -7.63
CA GLN A 362 -4.74 24.40 -6.99
C GLN A 362 -5.49 24.08 -5.69
N LEU A 363 -6.24 22.99 -5.66
CA LEU A 363 -6.91 22.47 -4.46
C LEU A 363 -5.90 22.16 -3.36
N GLY A 364 -4.81 21.45 -3.68
CA GLY A 364 -3.72 21.18 -2.74
C GLY A 364 -3.06 22.46 -2.22
N LYS A 365 -2.78 23.44 -3.10
CA LYS A 365 -2.25 24.77 -2.68
C LYS A 365 -3.19 25.46 -1.70
N SER A 366 -4.50 25.43 -1.96
CA SER A 366 -5.53 26.05 -1.12
C SER A 366 -5.66 25.38 0.24
N LEU A 367 -5.69 24.04 0.23
CA LEU A 367 -5.83 23.19 1.40
C LEU A 367 -4.62 23.32 2.35
N PHE A 368 -3.41 23.36 1.78
CA PHE A 368 -2.17 23.39 2.55
C PHE A 368 -1.52 24.77 2.67
N ALA A 369 -2.18 25.84 2.20
CA ALA A 369 -1.74 27.22 2.39
C ALA A 369 -1.54 27.49 3.90
N ALA A 370 -0.37 28.04 4.26
CA ALA A 370 -0.09 28.39 5.65
C ALA A 370 -1.15 29.38 6.19
N PRO A 371 -1.51 29.32 7.48
CA PRO A 371 -2.28 30.39 8.09
C PRO A 371 -1.49 31.68 7.90
N SER A 372 -2.08 32.66 7.21
CA SER A 372 -1.54 34.01 7.10
C SER A 372 -1.20 34.49 8.53
N ASN A 373 0.03 34.99 8.73
CA ASN A 373 0.68 35.38 9.99
C ASN A 373 -0.04 36.40 10.89
N ASN A 374 -1.34 36.63 10.73
CA ASN A 374 -2.11 37.66 11.41
C ASN A 374 -3.35 37.05 12.10
N ALA A 375 -3.14 36.20 13.10
CA ALA A 375 -3.99 36.06 14.29
C ALA A 375 -3.55 34.82 15.08
N ASP A 376 -3.06 35.03 16.30
CA ASP A 376 -2.66 34.00 17.29
C ASP A 376 -3.82 33.09 17.77
N GLY A 377 -4.90 32.96 16.98
CA GLY A 377 -6.01 32.03 17.18
C GLY A 377 -6.65 31.52 15.88
N ALA A 378 -6.15 31.95 14.70
CA ALA A 378 -6.67 31.49 13.41
C ALA A 378 -6.07 30.15 12.95
N ALA A 379 -4.90 29.77 13.48
CA ALA A 379 -4.31 28.46 13.21
C ALA A 379 -5.13 27.33 13.86
N GLU A 380 -5.42 27.45 15.15
CA GLU A 380 -6.24 26.48 15.90
C GLU A 380 -7.67 26.41 15.35
N ALA A 381 -8.31 27.55 15.07
CA ALA A 381 -9.68 27.59 14.50
C ALA A 381 -9.79 27.09 13.05
N ARG A 382 -8.68 27.01 12.30
CA ARG A 382 -8.63 26.43 10.95
C ARG A 382 -8.28 24.95 11.02
N GLU A 383 -7.43 24.54 11.97
CA GLU A 383 -7.14 23.13 12.27
C GLU A 383 -8.41 22.38 12.72
N ASP A 384 -9.25 23.00 13.56
CA ASP A 384 -10.60 22.50 13.95
C ASP A 384 -11.59 22.39 12.76
N LYS A 385 -11.36 23.11 11.66
CA LYS A 385 -12.15 22.99 10.41
C LYS A 385 -11.54 22.00 9.41
N LEU A 386 -10.30 21.58 9.65
CA LEU A 386 -9.50 20.68 8.81
C LEU A 386 -9.48 19.25 9.37
N ASP A 387 -10.30 18.97 10.39
CA ASP A 387 -10.56 17.66 11.00
C ASP A 387 -10.97 16.54 10.01
N GLU A 388 -11.17 16.88 8.73
CA GLU A 388 -11.62 16.02 7.64
C GLU A 388 -10.52 15.67 6.63
N TYR A 389 -9.24 15.69 7.03
CA TYR A 389 -8.14 15.28 6.14
C TYR A 389 -8.36 13.89 5.51
N ASP A 390 -8.95 12.94 6.23
CA ASP A 390 -9.20 11.60 5.68
C ASP A 390 -10.30 11.58 4.61
N GLY A 391 -11.37 12.38 4.75
CA GLY A 391 -12.45 12.41 3.75
C GLY A 391 -12.00 13.12 2.47
N LEU A 392 -11.16 14.16 2.63
CA LEU A 392 -10.49 14.82 1.53
C LEU A 392 -9.47 13.91 0.84
N ASP A 393 -8.70 13.14 1.62
CA ASP A 393 -7.72 12.19 1.08
C ASP A 393 -8.41 11.05 0.31
N GLU A 394 -9.51 10.52 0.84
CA GLU A 394 -10.33 9.49 0.17
C GLU A 394 -10.90 10.02 -1.16
N THR A 395 -11.51 11.21 -1.16
CA THR A 395 -12.05 11.79 -2.40
C THR A 395 -10.93 12.16 -3.40
N ALA A 396 -9.75 12.55 -2.92
CA ALA A 396 -8.60 12.82 -3.78
C ALA A 396 -8.02 11.53 -4.38
N ARG A 397 -8.02 10.42 -3.63
CA ARG A 397 -7.65 9.09 -4.13
C ARG A 397 -8.65 8.59 -5.15
N GLU A 398 -9.95 8.77 -4.92
CA GLU A 398 -10.98 8.47 -5.92
C GLU A 398 -10.72 9.26 -7.22
N LEU A 399 -10.24 10.51 -7.14
CA LEU A 399 -9.96 11.32 -8.34
C LEU A 399 -8.75 10.81 -9.12
N GLU A 400 -7.71 10.38 -8.43
CA GLU A 400 -6.55 9.70 -9.02
C GLU A 400 -7.00 8.43 -9.75
N GLU A 401 -7.75 7.55 -9.08
CA GLU A 401 -8.30 6.32 -9.67
C GLU A 401 -9.17 6.64 -10.90
N ARG A 402 -10.01 7.68 -10.86
CA ARG A 402 -10.80 8.10 -12.04
C ARG A 402 -9.96 8.71 -13.17
N THR A 403 -8.80 9.27 -12.84
CA THR A 403 -7.89 9.78 -13.87
C THR A 403 -7.21 8.61 -14.57
N ASP A 404 -6.77 7.62 -13.80
CA ASP A 404 -6.18 6.38 -14.28
C ASP A 404 -7.18 5.57 -15.12
N ASP A 405 -8.39 5.32 -14.59
CA ASP A 405 -9.49 4.67 -15.33
C ASP A 405 -9.72 5.33 -16.70
N LEU A 406 -9.76 6.66 -16.73
CA LEU A 406 -10.01 7.42 -17.97
C LEU A 406 -8.84 7.31 -18.95
N VAL A 407 -7.59 7.37 -18.47
CA VAL A 407 -6.40 7.21 -19.31
C VAL A 407 -6.30 5.78 -19.83
N SER A 408 -6.49 4.77 -18.96
CA SER A 408 -6.49 3.36 -19.32
C SER A 408 -7.56 3.05 -20.37
N THR A 409 -8.80 3.54 -20.19
CA THR A 409 -9.86 3.35 -21.19
C THR A 409 -9.50 3.98 -22.55
N LEU A 410 -8.73 5.07 -22.56
CA LEU A 410 -8.27 5.73 -23.79
C LEU A 410 -7.10 4.99 -24.46
N LEU A 411 -6.22 4.38 -23.67
CA LEU A 411 -5.02 3.68 -24.15
C LEU A 411 -5.31 2.24 -24.58
N TYR A 412 -6.11 1.52 -23.80
CA TYR A 412 -6.25 0.05 -23.89
C TYR A 412 -7.68 -0.41 -24.15
N GLY A 413 -8.67 0.50 -24.17
CA GLY A 413 -10.07 0.12 -24.34
C GLY A 413 -10.68 -0.50 -23.07
N VAL A 414 -11.60 -1.46 -23.24
CA VAL A 414 -12.28 -2.17 -22.14
C VAL A 414 -11.83 -3.63 -22.20
N ASP A 415 -11.13 -4.11 -21.16
CA ASP A 415 -10.74 -5.53 -21.07
C ASP A 415 -11.99 -6.44 -21.09
N GLU A 416 -11.99 -7.42 -21.98
CA GLU A 416 -13.07 -8.39 -22.18
C GLU A 416 -13.09 -9.52 -21.13
N GLU A 417 -12.19 -9.50 -20.13
CA GLU A 417 -11.96 -10.64 -19.21
C GLU A 417 -13.11 -10.96 -18.23
N ASP A 418 -14.23 -10.22 -18.24
CA ASP A 418 -15.41 -10.54 -17.42
C ASP A 418 -16.43 -11.48 -18.11
N GLU A 419 -16.18 -11.95 -19.34
CA GLU A 419 -17.03 -12.93 -20.03
C GLU A 419 -16.52 -14.39 -19.85
N GLU A 420 -16.48 -14.88 -18.59
CA GLU A 420 -16.42 -16.33 -18.37
C GLU A 420 -17.76 -16.99 -18.77
N GLU A 421 -17.71 -17.75 -19.87
CA GLU A 421 -18.55 -18.89 -20.25
C GLU A 421 -20.07 -18.63 -20.36
N SER A 422 -20.47 -18.04 -21.48
CA SER A 422 -21.79 -18.26 -22.08
C SER A 422 -21.61 -19.16 -23.31
N ASP A 423 -21.43 -20.46 -23.08
CA ASP A 423 -21.64 -21.50 -24.10
C ASP A 423 -23.11 -21.45 -24.55
N ASP A 424 -23.42 -20.69 -25.59
CA ASP A 424 -24.58 -20.94 -26.42
C ASP A 424 -24.16 -20.70 -27.89
N ASP A 425 -23.89 -21.83 -28.55
CA ASP A 425 -23.85 -21.96 -30.00
C ASP A 425 -25.15 -21.39 -30.61
N ASP A 426 -25.09 -20.27 -31.32
CA ASP A 426 -25.98 -20.02 -32.44
C ASP A 426 -25.36 -19.00 -33.42
N ASP A 427 -25.31 -19.42 -34.68
CA ASP A 427 -24.78 -18.71 -35.84
C ASP A 427 -25.47 -17.35 -36.07
N GLU A 428 -24.71 -16.23 -36.07
CA GLU A 428 -25.05 -15.05 -36.86
C GLU A 428 -23.79 -14.23 -37.22
N ASP A 429 -23.26 -14.48 -38.42
CA ASP A 429 -22.24 -13.65 -39.06
C ASP A 429 -22.76 -12.21 -39.26
N GLY A 430 -22.25 -11.28 -38.44
CA GLY A 430 -22.01 -9.89 -38.84
C GLY A 430 -22.70 -8.80 -38.00
N ASP A 431 -22.03 -8.30 -36.95
CA ASP A 431 -21.84 -6.86 -36.64
C ASP A 431 -21.00 -6.58 -35.36
N ASP A 432 -20.11 -7.50 -34.92
CA ASP A 432 -19.36 -7.38 -33.64
C ASP A 432 -18.58 -6.07 -33.46
N ALA A 433 -18.01 -5.51 -34.53
CA ALA A 433 -17.25 -4.25 -34.48
C ALA A 433 -18.11 -3.03 -34.09
N SER A 434 -19.44 -3.08 -34.30
CA SER A 434 -20.34 -2.00 -33.91
C SER A 434 -20.68 -2.02 -32.43
N ASP A 435 -20.75 -3.22 -31.84
CA ASP A 435 -21.03 -3.43 -30.43
C ASP A 435 -19.81 -3.11 -29.56
N GLU A 436 -18.59 -3.42 -30.04
CA GLU A 436 -17.33 -3.05 -29.36
C GLU A 436 -17.13 -1.52 -29.28
N GLU A 437 -17.35 -0.80 -30.38
CA GLU A 437 -17.24 0.67 -30.39
C GLU A 437 -18.32 1.33 -29.52
N GLU A 438 -19.54 0.78 -29.48
CA GLU A 438 -20.60 1.24 -28.56
C GLU A 438 -20.24 0.97 -27.09
N LYS A 439 -19.71 -0.23 -26.77
CA LYS A 439 -19.22 -0.59 -25.43
C LYS A 439 -18.12 0.37 -24.99
N ARG A 440 -17.14 0.64 -25.86
CA ARG A 440 -16.03 1.58 -25.60
C ARG A 440 -16.52 3.01 -25.39
N GLN A 441 -17.38 3.54 -26.26
CA GLN A 441 -17.93 4.89 -26.09
C GLN A 441 -18.73 5.02 -24.80
N LYS A 442 -19.48 3.99 -24.42
CA LYS A 442 -20.21 3.94 -23.15
C LYS A 442 -19.24 3.95 -21.97
N ALA A 443 -18.17 3.15 -22.00
CA ALA A 443 -17.14 3.12 -20.97
C ALA A 443 -16.44 4.48 -20.82
N LEU A 444 -16.02 5.10 -21.93
CA LEU A 444 -15.43 6.44 -21.94
C LEU A 444 -16.37 7.50 -21.38
N SER A 445 -17.64 7.47 -21.76
CA SER A 445 -18.65 8.40 -21.24
C SER A 445 -18.85 8.24 -19.73
N SER A 446 -18.81 7.00 -19.24
CA SER A 446 -18.92 6.64 -17.83
C SER A 446 -17.69 7.11 -17.04
N ALA A 447 -16.49 6.76 -17.49
CA ALA A 447 -15.21 7.15 -16.89
C ALA A 447 -15.08 8.69 -16.81
N ARG A 448 -15.43 9.39 -17.90
CA ARG A 448 -15.48 10.85 -17.94
C ARG A 448 -16.46 11.43 -16.91
N SER A 449 -17.68 10.89 -16.85
CA SER A 449 -18.69 11.36 -15.88
C SER A 449 -18.22 11.16 -14.45
N ALA A 450 -17.64 10.00 -14.15
CA ALA A 450 -17.08 9.68 -12.84
C ALA A 450 -15.93 10.63 -12.46
N PHE A 451 -14.99 10.89 -13.37
CA PHE A 451 -13.91 11.85 -13.18
C PHE A 451 -14.43 13.25 -12.82
N VAL A 452 -15.39 13.78 -13.58
CA VAL A 452 -15.95 15.12 -13.35
C VAL A 452 -16.74 15.17 -12.04
N GLU A 453 -17.54 14.15 -11.74
CA GLU A 453 -18.30 14.08 -10.49
C GLU A 453 -17.37 14.08 -9.27
N THR A 454 -16.31 13.27 -9.29
CA THR A 454 -15.31 13.22 -8.22
C THR A 454 -14.55 14.54 -8.09
N ALA A 455 -14.16 15.17 -9.21
CA ALA A 455 -13.53 16.49 -9.19
C ALA A 455 -14.45 17.56 -8.57
N GLN A 456 -15.76 17.53 -8.88
CA GLN A 456 -16.75 18.41 -8.27
C GLN A 456 -16.93 18.13 -6.78
N LYS A 457 -17.01 16.85 -6.37
CA LYS A 457 -17.10 16.42 -4.97
C LYS A 457 -15.90 16.94 -4.17
N LEU A 458 -14.69 16.77 -4.70
CA LEU A 458 -13.47 17.25 -4.07
C LEU A 458 -13.43 18.78 -3.96
N ALA A 459 -13.74 19.48 -5.04
CA ALA A 459 -13.74 20.95 -5.06
C ALA A 459 -14.79 21.55 -4.12
N ARG A 460 -15.99 20.95 -4.00
CA ARG A 460 -17.00 21.36 -3.03
C ARG A 460 -16.52 21.16 -1.59
N SER A 461 -15.87 20.02 -1.32
CA SER A 461 -15.32 19.68 0.00
C SER A 461 -14.22 20.64 0.42
N ILE A 462 -13.39 21.12 -0.52
CA ILE A 462 -12.35 22.12 -0.23
C ILE A 462 -12.92 23.54 -0.19
N SER A 463 -13.91 23.87 -1.02
CA SER A 463 -14.55 25.20 -1.04
C SER A 463 -15.32 25.51 0.25
N SER A 464 -15.80 24.49 0.97
CA SER A 464 -16.36 24.68 2.32
C SER A 464 -15.31 25.10 3.36
N ILE A 465 -14.03 24.83 3.07
CA ILE A 465 -12.87 25.06 3.96
C ILE A 465 -12.10 26.33 3.55
N ALA A 466 -11.92 26.56 2.26
CA ALA A 466 -11.19 27.68 1.68
C ALA A 466 -11.97 28.25 0.49
N ASP A 467 -12.46 29.49 0.62
CA ASP A 467 -13.09 30.20 -0.50
C ASP A 467 -12.03 30.69 -1.48
N ASP A 468 -11.62 29.83 -2.41
CA ASP A 468 -10.68 30.15 -3.47
C ASP A 468 -11.42 30.36 -4.81
N GLN A 469 -11.36 31.58 -5.33
CA GLN A 469 -11.94 31.96 -6.62
C GLN A 469 -11.23 31.27 -7.79
N GLU A 470 -9.94 30.97 -7.68
CA GLU A 470 -9.21 30.24 -8.71
C GLU A 470 -9.66 28.77 -8.74
N VAL A 471 -9.95 28.14 -7.60
CA VAL A 471 -10.53 26.79 -7.57
C VAL A 471 -11.87 26.75 -8.31
N LYS A 472 -12.76 27.73 -8.07
CA LYS A 472 -14.05 27.81 -8.77
C LYS A 472 -13.87 27.95 -10.27
N LYS A 473 -12.98 28.85 -10.70
CA LYS A 473 -12.66 29.06 -12.12
C LYS A 473 -12.11 27.80 -12.79
N ARG A 474 -11.22 27.05 -12.11
CA ARG A 474 -10.67 25.79 -12.62
C ARG A 474 -11.71 24.69 -12.68
N LEU A 475 -12.63 24.62 -11.71
CA LEU A 475 -13.74 23.68 -11.75
C LEU A 475 -14.71 23.98 -12.91
N GLU A 476 -14.99 25.26 -13.16
CA GLU A 476 -15.77 25.70 -14.33
C GLU A 476 -15.08 25.31 -15.65
N GLU A 477 -13.76 25.44 -15.73
CA GLU A 477 -12.95 25.00 -16.88
C GLU A 477 -13.10 23.49 -17.13
N VAL A 478 -12.92 22.65 -16.09
CA VAL A 478 -13.11 21.20 -16.16
C VAL A 478 -14.52 20.84 -16.63
N THR A 479 -15.55 21.46 -16.02
CA THR A 479 -16.95 21.18 -16.35
C THR A 479 -17.29 21.61 -17.78
N LYS A 480 -16.73 22.72 -18.24
CA LYS A 480 -16.94 23.22 -19.61
C LYS A 480 -16.26 22.32 -20.64
N LEU A 481 -15.04 21.86 -20.38
CA LEU A 481 -14.32 20.94 -21.26
C LEU A 481 -15.05 19.59 -21.35
N ALA A 482 -15.51 19.05 -20.22
CA ALA A 482 -16.27 17.80 -20.19
C ALA A 482 -17.60 17.87 -20.93
N GLY A 483 -18.25 19.04 -21.00
CA GLY A 483 -19.48 19.23 -21.78
C GLY A 483 -19.26 19.56 -23.27
N ALA A 484 -18.00 19.80 -23.68
CA ALA A 484 -17.63 20.05 -25.07
C ALA A 484 -17.15 18.78 -25.80
N ILE A 485 -16.68 17.80 -25.02
CA ILE A 485 -16.48 16.40 -25.42
C ILE A 485 -17.85 15.72 -25.33
#